data_AF-A0A1Q4HY02-F1
#
_entry.id   AF-A0A1Q4HY02-F1
#
_cell.length_a   1.000
_cell.length_b   1.000
_cell.length_c   1.000
_cell.angle_alpha   90.00
_cell.angle_beta   90.00
_cell.angle_gamma   90.00
#
_symmetry.space_group_name_H-M   'P 1'
#
loop_
_entity.id
_entity.type
_entity.pdbx_description
1 polymer ?
#
loop_
_entity_poly.entity_id
_entity_poly.type
_entity_poly.pdbx_seq_one_letter_code
_entity_poly.pdbx_strand_id
1 'polypeptide(L)' 'MVAQSSAFAGNVEFRIVSLSGRDVSAVSMFPGEQEILFPAHTRFLVLRKTIDSRTGRTIIDMVED' A
#
# COMPACT_ATOMS: atom_id res chain seq x y z
N MET A 1 2.33 0.72 22.47
CA MET A 1 1.14 0.02 21.95
C MET A 1 1.11 0.25 20.44
N VAL A 2 1.46 -0.77 19.64
CA VAL A 2 1.35 -0.66 18.18
C VAL A 2 -0.11 -0.88 17.84
N ALA A 3 -0.80 0.16 17.37
CA ALA A 3 -2.14 0.02 16.83
C ALA A 3 -2.05 -0.94 15.64
N GLN A 4 -2.57 -2.16 15.80
CA GLN A 4 -2.89 -2.99 14.65
C GLN A 4 -4.07 -2.29 13.97
N SER A 5 -3.80 -1.47 12.96
CA SER A 5 -4.89 -0.92 12.16
C SER A 5 -5.65 -2.12 11.56
N SER A 6 -6.97 -2.13 11.78
CA SER A 6 -7.88 -3.09 11.17
C SER A 6 -8.08 -2.84 9.66
N ALA A 7 -7.16 -2.11 9.01
CA ALA A 7 -7.47 -1.32 7.82
C ALA A 7 -7.38 -2.08 6.48
N PHE A 8 -6.82 -3.29 6.44
CA PHE A 8 -6.72 -4.05 5.19
C PHE A 8 -6.99 -5.53 5.42
N ALA A 9 -8.09 -6.03 4.87
CA ALA A 9 -8.36 -7.46 4.75
C ALA A 9 -7.52 -7.99 3.57
N GLY A 10 -6.52 -8.83 3.86
CA GLY A 10 -5.69 -9.40 2.80
C GLY A 10 -4.56 -10.26 3.34
N ASN A 11 -4.18 -11.27 2.56
CA ASN A 11 -3.01 -12.10 2.84
C ASN A 11 -1.69 -11.39 2.46
N VAL A 12 -1.80 -10.25 1.77
CA VAL A 12 -0.67 -9.47 1.24
C VAL A 12 -0.86 -7.99 1.57
N GLU A 13 0.21 -7.33 1.99
CA GLU A 13 0.30 -5.90 2.23
C GLU A 13 1.43 -5.31 1.37
N PHE A 14 1.11 -4.33 0.53
CA PHE A 14 2.09 -3.58 -0.23
C PHE A 14 2.43 -2.29 0.50
N ARG A 15 3.71 -2.01 0.67
CA ARG A 15 4.21 -0.76 1.23
C ARG A 15 5.03 -0.06 0.18
N ILE A 16 4.52 1.07 -0.30
CA ILE A 16 5.04 1.76 -1.48
C ILE A 16 5.57 3.12 -1.07
N VAL A 17 6.85 3.36 -1.34
CA VAL A 17 7.39 4.72 -1.39
C VAL A 17 7.04 5.30 -2.77
N SER A 18 6.04 6.18 -2.78
CA SER A 18 5.47 6.78 -3.99
C SER A 18 6.18 8.09 -4.37
N LEU A 19 6.37 8.31 -5.67
CA LEU A 19 6.86 9.55 -6.27
C LEU A 19 5.75 10.28 -7.06
N SER A 20 4.93 9.53 -7.82
CA SER A 20 3.94 10.11 -8.74
C SER A 20 2.48 9.74 -8.46
N GLY A 21 2.23 8.87 -7.47
CA GLY A 21 0.89 8.50 -7.01
C GLY A 21 0.03 9.73 -6.71
N ARG A 22 -1.23 9.69 -7.14
CA ARG A 22 -2.18 10.80 -7.04
C ARG A 22 -3.20 10.54 -5.97
N ASP A 23 -3.34 11.48 -5.04
CA ASP A 23 -4.47 11.53 -4.13
C ASP A 23 -5.75 11.85 -4.92
N VAL A 24 -6.72 10.94 -4.85
CA VAL A 24 -8.02 11.07 -5.53
C VAL A 24 -9.16 11.35 -4.56
N SER A 25 -8.86 11.65 -3.29
CA SER A 25 -9.88 11.92 -2.25
C SER A 25 -10.86 13.02 -2.67
N ALA A 26 -10.39 14.04 -3.39
CA ALA A 26 -11.22 15.15 -3.85
C ALA A 26 -12.32 14.75 -4.85
N VAL A 27 -12.20 13.59 -5.49
CA VAL A 27 -13.13 13.09 -6.52
C VAL A 27 -13.68 11.70 -6.20
N SER A 28 -13.28 11.10 -5.07
CA SER A 28 -13.71 9.77 -4.65
C SER A 28 -15.13 9.79 -4.07
N MET A 29 -15.86 8.68 -4.27
CA MET A 29 -17.13 8.42 -3.59
C MET A 29 -16.94 8.24 -2.07
N PHE A 30 -15.75 7.81 -1.65
CA PHE A 30 -15.40 7.54 -0.26
C PHE A 30 -14.09 8.26 0.13
N PRO A 31 -14.11 9.60 0.30
CA PRO A 31 -12.90 10.39 0.54
C PRO A 31 -12.14 10.02 1.82
N GLY A 32 -12.82 9.40 2.80
CA GLY A 32 -12.19 8.94 4.04
C GLY A 32 -11.19 7.79 3.86
N GLU A 33 -11.21 7.11 2.73
CA GLU A 33 -10.27 6.02 2.42
C GLU A 33 -8.87 6.53 2.05
N GLN A 34 -8.75 7.81 1.69
CA GLN A 34 -7.47 8.45 1.33
C GLN A 34 -6.72 7.68 0.22
N GLU A 35 -7.47 7.28 -0.81
CA GLU A 35 -6.95 6.46 -1.90
C GLU A 35 -5.88 7.21 -2.71
N ILE A 36 -4.77 6.51 -2.97
CA ILE A 36 -3.70 6.93 -3.86
C ILE A 36 -3.73 6.05 -5.11
N LEU A 37 -3.91 6.66 -6.28
CA LEU A 37 -3.91 5.95 -7.56
C LEU A 37 -2.61 6.16 -8.33
N PHE A 38 -2.14 5.08 -8.93
CA PHE A 38 -1.00 5.07 -9.84
C PHE A 38 -1.49 4.85 -11.27
N PRO A 39 -0.96 5.57 -12.27
CA PRO A 39 -1.31 5.33 -13.66
C PRO A 39 -0.84 3.93 -14.10
N ALA A 40 -1.46 3.42 -15.17
CA ALA A 40 -0.99 2.20 -15.82
C ALA A 40 0.49 2.34 -16.22
N HIS A 41 1.22 1.23 -16.18
CA HIS A 41 2.66 1.15 -16.47
C HIS A 41 3.58 1.87 -15.47
N THR A 42 3.07 2.32 -14.32
CA THR A 42 3.93 2.71 -13.18
C THR A 42 4.82 1.53 -12.79
N ARG A 43 6.12 1.78 -12.65
CA ARG A 43 7.10 0.76 -12.29
C ARG A 43 7.43 0.84 -10.81
N PHE A 44 7.56 -0.33 -10.20
CA PHE A 44 7.97 -0.45 -8.80
C PHE A 44 9.13 -1.42 -8.69
N LEU A 45 10.20 -0.99 -8.01
CA LEU A 45 11.27 -1.87 -7.61
C LEU A 45 10.90 -2.54 -6.28
N VAL A 46 10.86 -3.87 -6.27
CA VAL A 46 10.66 -4.65 -5.05
C VAL A 46 11.97 -4.65 -4.25
N LEU A 47 11.95 -4.03 -3.07
CA LEU A 47 13.10 -3.95 -2.18
C LEU A 47 13.16 -5.16 -1.25
N ARG A 48 12.00 -5.61 -0.76
CA ARG A 48 11.92 -6.68 0.23
C ARG A 48 10.58 -7.42 0.16
N LYS A 49 10.65 -8.73 0.43
CA LYS A 49 9.48 -9.58 0.67
C LYS A 49 9.66 -10.32 1.99
N THR A 50 8.70 -10.22 2.90
CA THR A 50 8.72 -10.91 4.19
C THR A 50 7.37 -11.50 4.53
N ILE A 51 7.34 -12.46 5.45
CA ILE A 51 6.11 -12.95 6.07
C ILE A 51 6.11 -12.45 7.51
N ASP A 52 5.07 -11.72 7.91
CA ASP A 52 4.85 -11.36 9.30
C ASP A 52 4.53 -12.63 10.10
N SER A 53 5.42 -13.01 11.02
CA SER A 53 5.29 -14.24 11.81
C SER A 53 4.08 -14.24 12.75
N ARG A 54 3.52 -13.08 13.08
CA ARG A 54 2.35 -12.96 13.96
C ARG A 54 1.04 -13.10 13.20
N THR A 55 0.99 -12.58 11.97
CA THR A 55 -0.26 -12.50 11.18
C THR A 55 -0.28 -13.45 9.99
N GLY A 56 0.86 -14.03 9.61
CA GLY A 56 1.02 -14.84 8.40
C GLY A 56 0.97 -14.02 7.11
N ARG A 57 0.84 -12.69 7.18
CA ARG A 57 0.71 -11.83 5.99
C ARG A 57 2.03 -11.69 5.26
N THR A 58 1.98 -11.72 3.94
CA THR A 58 3.12 -11.36 3.09
C THR A 58 3.21 -9.84 2.99
N ILE A 59 4.33 -9.27 3.42
CA ILE A 59 4.63 -7.85 3.27
C ILE A 59 5.60 -7.68 2.10
N ILE A 60 5.29 -6.77 1.19
CA ILE A 60 6.12 -6.43 0.04
C ILE A 60 6.45 -4.94 0.11
N ASP A 61 7.71 -4.62 0.39
CA ASP A 61 8.21 -3.25 0.41
C ASP A 61 8.73 -2.88 -0.98
N MET A 62 8.29 -1.74 -1.50
CA MET A 62 8.56 -1.28 -2.86
C MET A 62 8.85 0.22 -2.90
N VAL A 63 9.59 0.65 -3.91
CA VAL A 63 9.77 2.05 -4.29
C VAL A 63 9.37 2.23 -5.74
N GLU A 64 8.70 3.34 -6.05
CA GLU A 64 8.44 3.74 -7.44
C GLU A 64 9.75 4.07 -8.16
N ASP A 65 9.92 3.57 -9.39
CA ASP A 65 11.13 3.72 -10.24
C ASP A 65 11.01 4.88 -11.23
#